data_AF-A0A6P6Y5B4-F1
#
_entry.id   AF-A0A6P6Y5B4-F1
#
_cell.length_a   1.000
_cell.length_b   1.000
_cell.length_c   1.000
_cell.angle_alpha   90.00
_cell.angle_beta   90.00
_cell.angle_gamma   90.00
#
_symmetry.space_group_name_H-M   'P 1'
#
loop_
_entity.id
_entity.type
_entity.pdbx_description
1 polymer ?
#
loop_
_entity_poly.entity_id
_entity_poly.type
_entity_poly.pdbx_seq_one_letter_code
_entity_poly.pdbx_strand_id
1 'polypeptide(L)'
;DNNLDRYELIVDALFGFSYKPPLRSESRPILEYLARIDHQQKRLISIDIPSGWHVEQGPPSSENEQLSTPIIKPDCLVSLTAPKKCAKYFHGQLHWLGGRFVPQSLARKYQLNLPDYPNDEQCLLINFSK
;
A
#
# COMPACT_ATOMS: atom_id res chain seq x y z
N ASP A 1 26.43 2.54 -2.01
CA ASP A 1 25.90 3.09 -3.27
C ASP A 1 24.42 2.78 -3.48
N ASN A 2 23.53 3.44 -2.73
CA ASN A 2 22.09 3.32 -2.93
C ASN A 2 21.56 4.60 -3.59
N ASN A 3 21.96 4.85 -4.83
CA ASN A 3 21.43 5.98 -5.57
C ASN A 3 20.00 5.64 -6.06
N LEU A 4 19.02 5.84 -5.17
CA LEU A 4 17.59 5.70 -5.50
C LEU A 4 17.11 6.81 -6.46
N ASP A 5 17.89 7.87 -6.63
CA ASP A 5 17.52 9.01 -7.47
C ASP A 5 17.51 8.67 -8.95
N ARG A 6 18.22 7.62 -9.38
CA ARG A 6 18.23 7.14 -10.77
C ARG A 6 16.99 6.37 -11.22
N TYR A 7 16.07 6.04 -10.32
CA TYR A 7 14.88 5.26 -10.65
C TYR A 7 13.64 6.15 -10.75
N GLU A 8 12.92 6.06 -11.86
CA GLU A 8 11.67 6.80 -12.09
C GLU A 8 10.47 6.12 -11.40
N LEU A 9 10.61 4.84 -11.04
CA LEU A 9 9.59 4.06 -10.37
C LEU A 9 10.19 3.29 -9.21
N ILE A 10 9.50 3.32 -8.07
CA ILE A 10 9.90 2.65 -6.84
C ILE A 10 8.75 1.76 -6.38
N VAL A 11 9.07 0.51 -6.10
CA VAL A 11 8.13 -0.45 -5.50
C VAL A 11 8.42 -0.54 -4.00
N ASP A 12 7.46 -0.06 -3.21
CA ASP A 12 7.42 -0.27 -1.78
C ASP A 12 6.85 -1.66 -1.46
N ALA A 13 7.76 -2.56 -1.09
CA ALA A 13 7.46 -3.89 -0.59
C ALA A 13 8.17 -4.17 0.75
N LEU A 14 8.39 -3.12 1.56
CA LEU A 14 9.11 -3.23 2.84
C LEU A 14 8.25 -3.93 3.91
N PHE A 15 7.00 -3.53 4.04
CA PHE A 15 6.09 -4.02 5.07
C PHE A 15 4.70 -4.34 4.52
N GLY A 16 4.23 -5.56 4.78
CA GLY A 16 2.85 -5.98 4.47
C GLY A 16 1.91 -5.88 5.67
N PHE A 17 0.70 -6.42 5.52
CA PHE A 17 -0.40 -6.35 6.51
C PHE A 17 -0.05 -6.83 7.93
N SER A 18 1.00 -7.63 8.12
CA SER A 18 1.44 -8.13 9.43
C SER A 18 2.28 -7.11 10.22
N TYR A 19 2.65 -5.99 9.61
CA TYR A 19 3.38 -4.92 10.28
C TYR A 19 2.54 -4.29 11.39
N LYS A 20 3.23 -3.97 12.48
CA LYS A 20 2.67 -3.27 13.64
C LYS A 20 3.62 -2.13 13.98
N PRO A 21 3.16 -0.86 13.94
CA PRO A 21 3.93 0.28 14.42
C PRO A 21 4.40 0.11 15.88
N PRO A 22 5.46 0.81 16.32
CA PRO A 22 6.23 1.81 15.56
C PRO A 22 7.31 1.21 14.64
N LEU A 23 7.83 2.04 13.74
CA LEU A 23 8.89 1.66 12.82
C LEU A 23 10.18 1.31 13.56
N ARG A 24 10.87 0.25 13.11
CA ARG A 24 12.21 -0.10 13.61
C ARG A 24 13.27 0.82 13.00
N SER A 25 14.34 1.10 13.76
CA SER A 25 15.36 2.09 13.39
C SER A 25 16.05 1.78 12.06
N GLU A 26 16.22 0.50 11.69
CA GLU A 26 16.93 0.09 10.48
C GLU A 26 16.18 0.49 9.20
N SER A 27 14.85 0.56 9.26
CA SER A 27 13.99 0.89 8.12
C SER A 27 13.63 2.37 8.05
N ARG A 28 14.03 3.16 9.04
CA ARG A 28 13.73 4.60 9.10
C ARG A 28 14.34 5.38 7.92
N PRO A 29 15.63 5.23 7.57
CA PRO A 29 16.23 6.01 6.49
C PRO A 29 15.55 5.78 5.13
N ILE A 30 15.15 4.54 4.83
CA ILE A 30 14.46 4.24 3.58
C ILE A 30 13.04 4.80 3.59
N LEU A 31 12.30 4.69 4.69
CA LEU A 31 10.93 5.22 4.75
C LEU A 31 10.92 6.76 4.72
N GLU A 32 11.89 7.42 5.34
CA GLU A 32 12.09 8.88 5.23
C GLU A 32 12.39 9.30 3.78
N TYR A 33 13.21 8.52 3.06
CA TYR A 33 13.44 8.76 1.63
C TYR A 33 12.15 8.63 0.81
N LEU A 34 11.37 7.56 1.04
CA LEU A 34 10.12 7.33 0.31
C LEU A 34 9.05 8.40 0.63
N ALA A 35 9.02 8.93 1.85
CA ALA A 35 8.07 9.95 2.27
C ALA A 35 8.31 11.33 1.63
N ARG A 36 9.53 11.58 1.13
CA ARG A 36 9.95 12.88 0.55
C ARG A 36 10.13 12.87 -0.96
N ILE A 37 9.78 11.78 -1.64
CA ILE A 37 9.98 11.69 -3.10
C ILE A 37 9.18 12.77 -3.82
N ASP A 38 9.72 13.25 -4.93
CA ASP A 38 9.00 14.12 -5.85
C ASP A 38 8.12 13.28 -6.78
N HIS A 39 6.81 13.30 -6.55
CA HIS A 39 5.80 12.58 -7.34
C HIS A 39 5.63 13.11 -8.77
N GLN A 40 6.27 14.23 -9.14
CA GLN A 40 6.34 14.68 -10.52
C GLN A 40 7.42 13.93 -11.31
N GLN A 41 8.48 13.49 -10.63
CA GLN A 41 9.64 12.82 -11.25
C GLN A 41 9.62 11.30 -11.02
N LYS A 42 9.01 10.85 -9.92
CA LYS A 42 9.03 9.45 -9.50
C LYS A 42 7.62 8.94 -9.22
N ARG A 43 7.39 7.65 -9.47
CA ARG A 43 6.18 6.94 -9.08
C ARG A 43 6.46 5.99 -7.94
N LEU A 44 5.63 6.04 -6.90
CA LEU A 44 5.68 5.11 -5.77
C LEU A 44 4.49 4.16 -5.81
N ILE A 45 4.80 2.87 -5.80
CA ILE A 45 3.81 1.78 -5.82
C ILE A 45 3.96 0.99 -4.53
N SER A 46 2.93 0.98 -3.69
CA SER A 46 2.91 0.15 -2.48
C SER A 46 2.22 -1.17 -2.72
N ILE A 47 2.87 -2.25 -2.28
CA ILE A 47 2.33 -3.61 -2.33
C ILE A 47 1.57 -3.89 -1.03
N ASP A 48 0.31 -4.26 -1.20
CA ASP A 48 -0.65 -4.65 -0.18
C ASP A 48 -1.13 -3.53 0.76
N ILE A 49 -0.20 -2.90 1.46
CA ILE A 49 -0.41 -1.71 2.29
C ILE A 49 0.78 -0.75 2.11
N PRO A 50 0.61 0.57 2.23
CA PRO A 50 1.75 1.48 2.28
C PRO A 50 2.60 1.23 3.52
N SER A 51 3.90 1.00 3.35
CA SER A 51 4.81 0.74 4.45
C SER A 51 4.75 1.83 5.54
N GLY A 52 4.73 1.40 6.80
CA GLY A 52 4.58 2.28 7.96
C GLY A 52 3.14 2.58 8.36
N TRP A 53 2.14 2.30 7.51
CA TRP A 53 0.74 2.47 7.87
C TRP A 53 0.27 1.34 8.79
N HIS A 54 -0.66 1.66 9.69
CA HIS A 54 -1.39 0.66 10.44
C HIS A 54 -2.44 0.00 9.54
N VAL A 55 -2.48 -1.34 9.51
CA VAL A 55 -3.35 -2.15 8.63
C VAL A 55 -4.84 -1.76 8.65
N GLU A 56 -5.32 -1.31 9.82
CA GLU A 56 -6.68 -0.80 9.97
C GLU A 56 -6.82 0.73 9.98
N GLN A 57 -6.03 1.42 10.80
CA GLN A 57 -6.19 2.84 11.11
C GLN A 57 -5.57 3.78 10.07
N GLY A 58 -4.83 3.24 9.09
CA GLY A 58 -4.21 4.06 8.05
C GLY A 58 -2.87 4.66 8.48
N PRO A 59 -2.48 5.83 7.94
CA PRO A 59 -1.22 6.47 8.27
C PRO A 59 -1.16 6.93 9.74
N PRO A 60 0.04 7.05 10.31
CA PRO A 60 0.29 7.79 11.56
C PRO A 60 -0.54 9.09 11.65
N SER A 61 -1.30 9.25 12.74
CA SER A 61 -2.28 10.34 12.87
C SER A 61 -1.88 11.40 13.89
N SER A 62 -1.18 11.02 14.96
CA SER A 62 -0.66 11.94 15.98
C SER A 62 0.77 12.40 15.67
N GLU A 63 1.18 13.54 16.21
CA GLU A 63 2.56 14.04 16.07
C GLU A 63 3.60 13.04 16.58
N ASN A 64 3.31 12.37 17.70
CA ASN A 64 4.17 11.33 18.27
C ASN A 64 4.30 10.12 17.34
N GLU A 65 3.20 9.68 16.72
CA GLU A 65 3.25 8.60 15.74
C GLU A 65 4.04 9.00 14.50
N GLN A 66 3.85 10.22 13.99
CA GLN A 66 4.58 10.74 12.83
C GLN A 66 6.08 10.90 13.12
N LEU A 67 6.45 11.28 14.35
CA LEU A 67 7.85 11.32 14.78
C LEU A 67 8.46 9.90 14.78
N SER A 68 7.67 8.88 15.12
CA SER A 68 8.11 7.49 15.15
C SER A 68 8.18 6.84 13.77
N THR A 69 7.26 7.21 12.88
CA THR A 69 7.03 6.54 11.59
C THR A 69 6.68 7.57 10.51
N PRO A 70 7.57 7.83 9.53
CA PRO A 70 7.27 8.67 8.38
C PRO A 70 6.07 8.18 7.58
N ILE A 71 5.28 9.11 7.03
CA ILE A 71 4.12 8.80 6.20
C ILE A 71 4.52 8.83 4.73
N ILE A 72 4.49 7.67 4.06
CA ILE A 72 4.59 7.60 2.60
C ILE A 72 3.22 7.83 1.95
N LYS A 73 3.23 8.33 0.70
CA LYS A 73 2.02 8.65 -0.08
C LYS A 73 2.12 8.03 -1.46
N PRO A 74 1.85 6.73 -1.63
CA PRO A 74 2.02 6.08 -2.93
C PRO A 74 1.10 6.67 -4.01
N ASP A 75 1.60 6.72 -5.24
CA ASP A 75 0.79 7.02 -6.44
C ASP A 75 -0.15 5.86 -6.78
N CYS A 76 0.30 4.62 -6.48
CA CYS A 76 -0.42 3.40 -6.76
C CYS A 76 -0.43 2.47 -5.55
N LEU A 77 -1.59 1.90 -5.22
CA LEU A 77 -1.72 0.84 -4.24
C LEU A 77 -2.14 -0.45 -4.94
N VAL A 78 -1.45 -1.56 -4.65
CA VAL A 78 -1.83 -2.89 -5.14
C VAL A 78 -2.28 -3.75 -3.97
N SER A 79 -3.58 -3.80 -3.68
CA SER A 79 -4.12 -4.66 -2.64
C SER A 79 -4.12 -6.12 -3.07
N LEU A 80 -3.66 -7.02 -2.19
CA LEU A 80 -3.63 -8.46 -2.46
C LEU A 80 -4.77 -9.16 -1.72
N THR A 81 -5.41 -10.15 -2.36
CA THR A 81 -6.56 -10.93 -1.86
C THR A 81 -7.84 -10.09 -1.71
N ALA A 82 -7.78 -9.06 -0.88
CA ALA A 82 -8.81 -8.05 -0.66
C ALA A 82 -8.16 -6.77 -0.12
N PRO A 83 -8.72 -5.58 -0.39
CA PRO A 83 -8.24 -4.33 0.20
C PRO A 83 -8.31 -4.36 1.73
N LYS A 84 -7.23 -3.92 2.38
CA LYS A 84 -7.20 -3.74 3.84
C LYS A 84 -7.96 -2.47 4.23
N LYS A 85 -8.39 -2.38 5.49
CA LYS A 85 -9.14 -1.20 6.00
C LYS A 85 -8.35 0.10 5.84
N CYS A 86 -7.02 0.07 5.96
CA CYS A 86 -6.16 1.23 5.73
C CYS A 86 -6.26 1.80 4.30
N ALA A 87 -6.68 1.00 3.31
CA ALA A 87 -6.82 1.47 1.94
C ALA A 87 -7.90 2.56 1.79
N LYS A 88 -8.79 2.74 2.77
CA LYS A 88 -9.73 3.87 2.80
C LYS A 88 -9.04 5.24 2.90
N TYR A 89 -7.81 5.28 3.42
CA TYR A 89 -7.00 6.49 3.55
C TYR A 89 -6.10 6.71 2.32
N PHE A 90 -6.15 5.82 1.34
CA PHE A 90 -5.38 5.97 0.10
C PHE A 90 -5.99 7.06 -0.78
N HIS A 91 -5.15 7.99 -1.22
CA HIS A 91 -5.52 9.12 -2.07
C HIS A 91 -4.66 9.22 -3.33
N GLY A 92 -3.91 8.16 -3.66
CA GLY A 92 -3.16 8.09 -4.90
C GLY A 92 -4.07 7.91 -6.12
N GLN A 93 -3.45 7.82 -7.30
CA GLN A 93 -4.15 7.84 -8.58
C GLN A 93 -4.70 6.48 -8.97
N LEU A 94 -4.01 5.40 -8.62
CA LEU A 94 -4.33 4.05 -9.08
C LEU A 94 -4.48 3.09 -7.90
N HIS A 95 -5.59 2.36 -7.85
CA HIS A 95 -5.75 1.26 -6.90
C HIS A 95 -6.06 -0.02 -7.64
N TRP A 96 -5.14 -0.97 -7.59
CA TRP A 96 -5.31 -2.30 -8.17
C TRP A 96 -5.67 -3.31 -7.09
N LEU A 97 -6.55 -4.24 -7.45
CA LEU A 97 -6.78 -5.48 -6.71
C LEU A 97 -6.10 -6.62 -7.47
N GLY A 98 -5.27 -7.39 -6.78
CA GLY A 98 -4.65 -8.61 -7.30
C GLY A 98 -4.81 -9.79 -6.34
N GLY A 99 -4.28 -10.94 -6.76
CA GLY A 99 -4.38 -12.18 -5.99
C GLY A 99 -5.65 -12.97 -6.31
N ARG A 100 -5.85 -13.26 -7.60
CA ARG A 100 -6.97 -14.04 -8.13
C ARG A 100 -6.83 -15.54 -7.84
N PHE A 101 -6.78 -15.89 -6.57
CA PHE A 101 -6.67 -17.29 -6.11
C PHE A 101 -7.61 -17.58 -4.94
N VAL A 102 -8.50 -16.65 -4.59
CA VAL A 102 -9.44 -16.80 -3.48
C VAL A 102 -10.57 -17.75 -3.86
N PRO A 103 -10.74 -18.90 -3.18
CA PRO A 103 -11.86 -19.79 -3.45
C PRO A 103 -13.20 -19.13 -3.14
N GLN A 104 -14.23 -19.42 -3.96
CA GLN A 104 -15.56 -18.82 -3.80
C GLN A 104 -16.22 -19.14 -2.44
N SER A 105 -15.86 -20.25 -1.81
CA SER A 105 -16.29 -20.60 -0.45
C SER A 105 -15.69 -19.65 0.59
N LEU A 106 -14.43 -19.27 0.44
CA LEU A 106 -13.72 -18.35 1.33
C LEU A 106 -14.25 -16.92 1.16
N ALA A 107 -14.43 -16.49 -0.08
CA ALA A 107 -15.01 -15.18 -0.39
C ALA A 107 -16.40 -15.00 0.23
N ARG A 108 -17.26 -16.02 0.14
CA ARG A 108 -18.58 -16.04 0.79
C ARG A 108 -18.49 -16.06 2.32
N LYS A 109 -17.64 -16.91 2.90
CA LYS A 109 -17.47 -17.02 4.36
C LYS A 109 -17.08 -15.70 5.01
N TYR A 110 -16.19 -14.94 4.37
CA TYR A 110 -15.68 -13.68 4.88
C TYR A 110 -16.35 -12.43 4.27
N GLN A 111 -17.41 -12.63 3.46
CA GLN A 111 -18.17 -11.54 2.82
C GLN A 111 -17.27 -10.55 2.08
N LEU A 112 -16.26 -11.06 1.36
CA LEU A 112 -15.24 -10.23 0.73
C LEU A 112 -15.78 -9.37 -0.42
N ASN A 113 -16.93 -9.73 -1.00
CA ASN A 113 -17.57 -9.03 -2.10
C ASN A 113 -16.58 -8.64 -3.22
N LEU A 114 -15.71 -9.59 -3.60
CA LEU A 114 -14.67 -9.36 -4.59
C LEU A 114 -15.30 -9.11 -5.97
N PRO A 115 -14.81 -8.12 -6.72
CA PRO A 115 -15.24 -7.91 -8.10
C PRO A 115 -14.75 -9.06 -9.00
N ASP A 116 -15.45 -9.26 -10.11
CA ASP A 116 -15.03 -10.22 -11.13
C ASP A 116 -13.79 -9.71 -11.86
N TYR A 117 -12.79 -10.57 -11.96
CA TYR A 117 -11.60 -10.30 -12.76
C TYR A 117 -11.94 -10.52 -14.24
N PRO A 118 -11.58 -9.58 -15.13
CA PRO A 118 -11.87 -9.72 -16.56
C PRO A 118 -11.04 -10.85 -17.16
N ASN A 119 -11.68 -11.72 -17.95
CA ASN A 119 -11.03 -12.82 -18.69
C ASN A 119 -10.07 -13.63 -17.80
N ASP A 120 -8.79 -13.67 -18.16
CA ASP A 120 -7.70 -14.36 -17.45
C ASP A 120 -6.79 -13.42 -16.65
N GLU A 121 -7.17 -12.15 -16.50
CA GLU A 121 -6.37 -11.14 -15.80
C GLU A 121 -6.14 -11.52 -14.33
N GLN A 122 -4.94 -11.22 -13.84
CA GLN A 122 -4.52 -11.49 -12.45
C GLN A 122 -4.71 -10.28 -11.53
N CYS A 123 -5.06 -9.13 -12.11
CA CYS A 123 -5.37 -7.90 -11.41
C CYS A 123 -6.50 -7.14 -12.11
N LEU A 124 -7.18 -6.27 -11.37
CA LEU A 124 -8.08 -5.28 -11.95
C LEU A 124 -7.92 -3.94 -11.25
N LEU A 125 -8.15 -2.86 -11.99
CA LEU A 125 -8.23 -1.53 -11.41
C LEU A 125 -9.56 -1.41 -10.67
N ILE A 126 -9.51 -0.99 -9.41
CA ILE A 126 -10.69 -0.75 -8.57
C ILE A 126 -10.84 0.73 -8.28
N ASN A 127 -12.08 1.21 -8.32
CA ASN A 127 -12.43 2.55 -7.86
C ASN A 127 -13.08 2.40 -6.48
N PHE A 128 -12.50 3.01 -5.45
CA PHE A 128 -13.30 3.28 -4.26
C PHE A 128 -14.30 4.38 -4.61
N SER A 129 -15.58 4.04 -4.59
CA SER A 129 -16.62 5.06 -4.45
C SER A 129 -16.30 5.84 -3.18
N LYS A 130 -16.02 7.14 -3.31
CA LYS A 130 -15.90 8.05 -2.17
C LYS A 130 -17.19 8.05 -1.35
#